data_AF-L8ERC4-F1
#
_entry.id   AF-L8ERC4-F1
#
_cell.length_a   1.000
_cell.length_b   1.000
_cell.length_c   1.000
_cell.angle_alpha   90.00
_cell.angle_beta   90.00
_cell.angle_gamma   90.00
#
_symmetry.space_group_name_H-M   'P 1'
#
loop_
_entity.id
_entity.type
_entity.pdbx_description
1 polymer ?
#
loop_
_entity_poly.entity_id
_entity_poly.type
_entity_poly.pdbx_seq_one_letter_code
_entity_poly.pdbx_strand_id
1 'polypeptide(L)'
;MALAAARDLRREGVPVRVLNVLKQRRTVVDQAGLSARQRLANVSGALIVVTGAGRLLAAAPVVLVDDLMTTGASLAEAARAVRAAGGRVVGAGVVAAPRSAFEINWN
;
A
#
# COMPACT_ATOMS: atom_id res chain seq x y z
N MET A 1 -1.82 -10.86 -7.59
CA MET A 1 -2.95 -9.91 -7.71
C MET A 1 -2.64 -8.74 -8.65
N ALA A 2 -1.71 -7.83 -8.32
CA ALA A 2 -1.48 -6.59 -9.08
C ALA A 2 -1.22 -6.79 -10.59
N LEU A 3 -0.39 -7.78 -10.96
CA LEU A 3 -0.13 -8.10 -12.36
C LEU A 3 -1.36 -8.61 -13.12
N ALA A 4 -2.24 -9.36 -12.44
CA ALA A 4 -3.48 -9.85 -13.05
C ALA A 4 -4.46 -8.68 -13.26
N ALA A 5 -4.70 -7.87 -12.23
CA ALA A 5 -5.52 -6.67 -12.33
C ALA A 5 -5.01 -5.71 -13.43
N ALA A 6 -3.69 -5.52 -13.53
CA ALA A 6 -3.10 -4.69 -14.57
C ALA A 6 -3.26 -5.29 -15.98
N ARG A 7 -3.28 -6.61 -16.13
CA ARG A 7 -3.55 -7.27 -17.42
C ARG A 7 -4.99 -7.02 -17.85
N ASP A 8 -5.94 -7.16 -16.93
CA ASP A 8 -7.37 -6.97 -17.24
C ASP A 8 -7.68 -5.50 -17.58
N LEU A 9 -7.18 -4.54 -16.78
CA LEU A 9 -7.29 -3.11 -17.08
C LEU A 9 -6.70 -2.74 -18.45
N ARG A 10 -5.55 -3.32 -18.82
CA ARG A 10 -4.94 -3.05 -20.13
C ARG A 10 -5.75 -3.64 -21.29
N ARG A 11 -6.44 -4.77 -21.09
CA ARG A 11 -7.37 -5.34 -22.08
C ARG A 11 -8.58 -4.43 -22.32
N GLU A 12 -8.98 -3.69 -21.29
CA GLU A 12 -10.03 -2.67 -21.35
C GLU A 12 -9.53 -1.31 -21.85
N GLY A 13 -8.25 -1.20 -22.26
CA GLY A 13 -7.66 0.04 -22.79
C GLY A 13 -7.22 1.04 -21.71
N VAL A 14 -7.23 0.66 -20.43
CA VAL A 14 -6.78 1.52 -19.33
C VAL A 14 -5.25 1.43 -19.19
N PRO A 15 -4.50 2.54 -19.40
CA PRO A 15 -3.06 2.54 -19.26
C PRO A 15 -2.66 2.45 -17.77
N VAL A 16 -2.06 1.33 -17.39
CA VAL A 16 -1.60 1.09 -16.01
C VAL A 16 -0.20 0.48 -15.99
N ARG A 17 0.59 0.83 -14.96
CA ARG A 17 1.90 0.22 -14.67
C ARG A 17 1.89 -0.38 -13.26
N VAL A 18 2.46 -1.56 -13.12
CA VAL A 18 2.76 -2.14 -11.81
C VAL A 18 4.20 -1.78 -11.46
N LEU A 19 4.40 -1.21 -10.27
CA LEU A 19 5.68 -0.67 -9.82
C LEU A 19 6.01 -1.25 -8.44
N ASN A 20 7.18 -1.87 -8.30
CA ASN A 20 7.73 -2.30 -7.01
C ASN A 20 8.68 -1.23 -6.49
N VAL A 21 8.11 -0.15 -5.95
CA VAL A 21 8.87 1.08 -5.60
C VAL A 21 8.95 1.35 -4.10
N LEU A 22 8.31 0.53 -3.28
CA LEU A 22 8.42 0.61 -1.82
C LEU A 22 9.51 -0.35 -1.33
N LYS A 23 10.33 0.09 -0.39
CA LYS A 23 11.28 -0.74 0.33
C LYS A 23 11.23 -0.46 1.82
N GLN A 24 11.60 -1.46 2.61
CA GLN A 24 11.81 -1.28 4.04
C GLN A 24 13.11 -0.51 4.28
N ARG A 25 13.05 0.54 5.12
CA ARG A 25 14.23 1.31 5.56
C ARG A 25 14.87 0.72 6.81
N ARG A 26 14.10 -0.05 7.58
CA ARG A 26 14.51 -0.74 8.80
C ARG A 26 13.73 -2.04 8.92
N THR A 27 14.27 -2.96 9.70
CA THR A 27 13.56 -4.18 10.10
C THR A 27 12.31 -3.82 10.90
N VAL A 28 11.24 -4.56 10.63
CA VAL A 28 9.99 -4.57 11.43
C VAL A 28 9.87 -5.93 12.08
N VAL A 29 9.31 -5.98 13.28
CA VAL A 29 9.02 -7.25 13.96
C VAL A 29 7.86 -7.94 13.24
N ASP A 30 7.78 -9.27 13.33
CA ASP A 30 6.60 -10.00 12.89
C ASP A 30 5.36 -9.40 13.58
N GLN A 31 4.30 -9.18 12.79
CA GLN A 31 3.06 -8.61 13.30
C GLN A 31 2.20 -9.64 14.05
N ALA A 32 2.55 -10.93 14.02
CA ALA A 32 1.91 -11.95 14.83
C ALA A 32 1.90 -11.56 16.32
N GLY A 33 0.74 -11.69 16.97
CA GLY A 33 0.55 -11.32 18.38
C GLY A 33 0.54 -9.81 18.69
N LEU A 34 0.82 -8.92 17.72
CA LEU A 34 0.76 -7.48 17.94
C LEU A 34 -0.68 -6.96 17.92
N SER A 35 -1.01 -6.12 18.91
CA SER A 35 -2.22 -5.28 18.90
C SER A 35 -2.20 -4.27 17.75
N ALA A 36 -3.36 -3.67 17.43
CA ALA A 36 -3.45 -2.67 16.36
C ALA A 36 -2.50 -1.48 16.56
N ARG A 37 -2.40 -0.96 17.80
CA ARG A 37 -1.48 0.13 18.13
C ARG A 37 -0.01 -0.30 17.95
N GLN A 38 0.34 -1.51 18.38
CA GLN A 38 1.70 -2.05 18.19
C GLN A 38 2.02 -2.25 16.71
N ARG A 39 1.07 -2.72 15.90
CA ARG A 39 1.25 -2.84 14.44
C ARG A 39 1.54 -1.50 13.81
N LEU A 40 0.76 -0.47 14.15
CA LEU A 40 0.99 0.90 13.66
C LEU A 40 2.39 1.39 14.05
N ALA A 41 2.78 1.26 15.31
CA ALA A 41 4.10 1.68 15.78
C ALA A 41 5.23 0.89 15.09
N ASN A 42 5.04 -0.42 14.90
CA ASN A 42 6.02 -1.30 14.28
C ASN A 42 6.32 -0.89 12.84
N VAL A 43 5.30 -0.51 12.05
CA VAL A 43 5.48 -0.13 10.64
C VAL A 43 5.69 1.37 10.41
N SER A 44 5.36 2.24 11.36
CA SER A 44 5.48 3.69 11.19
C SER A 44 6.91 4.09 10.80
N GLY A 45 7.04 4.80 9.67
CA GLY A 45 8.32 5.22 9.10
C GLY A 45 9.20 4.08 8.59
N ALA A 46 8.70 2.85 8.54
CA ALA A 46 9.46 1.69 8.07
C ALA A 46 9.52 1.60 6.54
N LEU A 47 8.59 2.23 5.80
CA LEU A 47 8.58 2.21 4.34
C LEU A 47 9.08 3.51 3.74
N ILE A 48 9.86 3.38 2.67
CA ILE A 48 10.29 4.48 1.83
C ILE A 48 10.14 4.11 0.36
N VAL A 49 10.04 5.13 -0.49
CA VAL A 49 10.11 4.96 -1.95
C VAL A 49 11.58 4.82 -2.37
N VAL A 50 11.89 3.91 -3.29
CA VAL A 50 13.23 3.75 -3.86
C VAL A 50 13.70 5.03 -4.54
N THR A 51 14.98 5.37 -4.39
CA THR A 51 15.56 6.57 -4.99
C THR A 51 15.30 6.61 -6.50
N GLY A 52 14.85 7.75 -7.02
CA GLY A 52 14.55 7.94 -8.44
C GLY A 52 13.11 7.56 -8.85
N ALA A 53 12.36 6.81 -8.04
CA ALA A 53 10.99 6.43 -8.38
C ALA A 53 9.94 7.53 -8.13
N GLY A 54 10.29 8.65 -7.49
CA GLY A 54 9.36 9.75 -7.24
C GLY A 54 8.69 10.29 -8.51
N ARG A 55 9.46 10.44 -9.60
CA ARG A 55 8.91 10.87 -10.92
C ARG A 55 7.87 9.90 -11.47
N LEU A 56 8.03 8.60 -11.21
CA LEU A 56 7.08 7.58 -11.66
C LEU A 56 5.76 7.67 -10.89
N LEU A 57 5.81 8.04 -9.61
CA LEU A 57 4.65 8.19 -8.72
C LEU A 57 3.91 9.50 -8.91
N ALA A 58 4.59 10.55 -9.36
CA ALA A 58 3.97 11.84 -9.69
C ALA A 58 3.21 11.82 -11.03
N ALA A 59 3.52 10.86 -11.91
CA ALA A 59 2.97 10.81 -13.27
C ALA A 59 1.50 10.38 -13.34
N ALA A 60 0.97 9.73 -12.30
CA ALA A 60 -0.39 9.17 -12.31
C ALA A 60 -0.93 8.95 -10.88
N PRO A 61 -2.26 8.83 -10.70
CA PRO A 61 -2.83 8.32 -9.45
C PRO A 61 -2.27 6.95 -9.08
N VAL A 62 -2.09 6.70 -7.78
CA VAL A 62 -1.51 5.46 -7.24
C VAL A 62 -2.59 4.66 -6.51
N VAL A 63 -2.72 3.38 -6.88
CA VAL A 63 -3.45 2.39 -6.10
C VAL A 63 -2.43 1.49 -5.42
N LEU A 64 -2.50 1.38 -4.10
CA LEU A 64 -1.68 0.45 -3.34
C LEU A 64 -2.26 -0.97 -3.46
N VAL A 65 -1.41 -1.98 -3.53
CA VAL A 65 -1.85 -3.37 -3.56
C VAL A 65 -1.10 -4.14 -2.48
N ASP A 66 -1.86 -4.87 -1.68
CA ASP A 66 -1.35 -5.78 -0.65
C ASP A 66 -2.15 -7.09 -0.75
N ASP A 67 -1.65 -8.20 -0.23
CA ASP A 67 -2.39 -9.47 -0.25
C ASP A 67 -3.38 -9.55 0.92
N LEU A 68 -2.96 -9.13 2.11
CA LEU A 68 -3.72 -9.23 3.34
C LEU A 68 -3.72 -7.91 4.11
N MET A 69 -4.92 -7.38 4.36
CA MET A 69 -5.13 -6.29 5.29
C MET A 69 -5.70 -6.83 6.61
N THR A 70 -5.14 -6.41 7.74
CA THR A 70 -5.78 -6.63 9.06
C THR A 70 -6.23 -5.31 9.67
N THR A 71 -5.27 -4.50 10.10
CA THR A 71 -5.50 -3.19 10.72
C THR A 71 -5.29 -2.02 9.77
N GLY A 72 -4.87 -2.30 8.53
CA GLY A 72 -4.50 -1.27 7.55
C GLY A 72 -3.17 -0.56 7.85
N ALA A 73 -2.46 -0.89 8.94
CA ALA A 73 -1.22 -0.20 9.33
C ALA A 73 -0.16 -0.19 8.22
N SER A 74 0.09 -1.33 7.55
CA SER A 74 1.04 -1.44 6.45
C SER A 74 0.63 -0.58 5.24
N LEU A 75 -0.65 -0.59 4.86
CA LEU A 75 -1.19 0.23 3.77
C LEU A 75 -1.14 1.73 4.09
N ALA A 76 -1.43 2.12 5.33
CA ALA A 76 -1.34 3.50 5.78
C ALA A 76 0.11 4.02 5.72
N GLU A 77 1.06 3.20 6.16
CA GLU A 77 2.49 3.51 6.06
C GLU A 77 2.96 3.59 4.59
N ALA A 78 2.51 2.66 3.74
CA ALA A 78 2.80 2.71 2.31
C ALA A 78 2.24 4.00 1.68
N ALA A 79 1.02 4.40 2.05
CA ALA A 79 0.41 5.63 1.56
C ALA A 79 1.18 6.87 2.03
N ARG A 80 1.64 6.89 3.29
CA ARG A 80 2.52 7.94 3.82
C ARG A 80 3.82 8.03 3.01
N ALA A 81 4.47 6.90 2.74
CA ALA A 81 5.71 6.85 1.96
C ALA A 81 5.53 7.36 0.52
N VAL A 82 4.44 6.97 -0.15
CA VAL A 82 4.12 7.45 -1.50
C VAL A 82 3.84 8.96 -1.51
N ARG A 83 3.05 9.46 -0.55
CA ARG A 83 2.77 10.90 -0.43
C ARG A 83 4.04 11.72 -0.17
N ALA A 84 4.92 11.22 0.70
CA ALA A 84 6.22 11.85 0.98
C ALA A 84 7.13 11.91 -0.27
N ALA A 85 6.94 11.01 -1.23
CA ALA A 85 7.65 11.01 -2.51
C ALA A 85 6.93 11.82 -3.62
N GLY A 86 5.86 12.54 -3.29
CA GLY A 86 5.08 13.36 -4.24
C GLY A 86 3.99 12.60 -5.01
N GLY A 87 3.72 11.34 -4.67
CA GLY A 87 2.66 10.55 -5.29
C GLY A 87 1.28 10.80 -4.68
N ARG A 88 0.22 10.58 -5.47
CA ARG A 88 -1.17 10.73 -5.03
C ARG A 88 -1.87 9.37 -4.91
N VAL A 89 -2.02 8.87 -3.68
CA VAL A 89 -2.75 7.62 -3.42
C VAL A 89 -4.25 7.86 -3.48
N VAL A 90 -4.96 7.08 -4.30
CA VAL A 90 -6.41 7.17 -4.51
C VAL A 90 -7.18 5.97 -3.98
N GLY A 91 -6.49 4.91 -3.57
CA GLY A 91 -7.12 3.73 -2.99
C GLY A 91 -6.12 2.61 -2.71
N ALA A 92 -6.65 1.51 -2.20
CA ALA A 92 -5.92 0.27 -1.99
C ALA A 92 -6.78 -0.93 -2.42
N GLY A 93 -6.16 -1.95 -3.00
CA GLY A 93 -6.78 -3.24 -3.29
C GLY A 93 -6.10 -4.35 -2.48
N VAL A 94 -6.90 -5.19 -1.83
CA VAL A 94 -6.41 -6.35 -1.07
C VAL A 94 -7.20 -7.61 -1.37
N VAL A 95 -6.55 -8.77 -1.27
CA VAL A 95 -7.21 -10.07 -1.51
C VAL A 95 -8.04 -10.49 -0.30
N ALA A 96 -7.49 -10.29 0.90
CA ALA A 96 -8.10 -10.72 2.13
C ALA A 96 -8.13 -9.60 3.17
N ALA A 97 -9.24 -9.51 3.90
CA ALA A 97 -9.37 -8.67 5.08
C ALA A 97 -10.36 -9.31 6.07
N PRO A 98 -10.16 -9.16 7.39
CA PRO A 98 -11.16 -9.60 8.36
C PRO A 98 -12.42 -8.75 8.21
N ARG A 99 -13.57 -9.33 8.57
CA ARG A 99 -14.88 -8.66 8.46
C ARG A 99 -14.90 -7.31 9.19
N SER A 100 -14.27 -7.25 10.36
CA SER A 100 -14.14 -6.03 11.18
C SER A 100 -13.42 -4.88 10.49
N ALA A 101 -12.58 -5.15 9.48
CA ALA A 101 -11.91 -4.09 8.72
C ALA A 101 -12.90 -3.27 7.86
N PHE A 102 -14.06 -3.81 7.55
CA PHE A 102 -15.11 -3.12 6.80
C PHE A 102 -16.10 -2.39 7.71
N GLU A 103 -16.14 -2.71 8.99
CA GLU A 103 -17.01 -2.06 9.99
C GLU A 103 -16.45 -0.68 10.41
N ILE A 104 -15.13 -0.48 10.32
CA ILE A 104 -14.45 0.77 10.72
C ILE A 104 -14.68 1.91 9.70
N ASN A 105 -15.04 1.61 8.45
CA ASN A 105 -15.18 2.59 7.36
C ASN A 105 -16.57 3.23 7.25
N TRP A 106 -17.47 3.02 8.23
CA TRP A 106 -18.82 3.58 8.27
C TRP A 106 -19.06 4.68 9.32
N ASN A 107 -17.98 5.20 9.95
CA ASN A 107 -18.01 6.39 10.81
C ASN A 107 -17.14 7.49 10.22
#